data_AF-A0A841DAL4-F1
#
_entry.id   AF-A0A841DAL4-F1
#
_cell.length_a   1.000
_cell.length_b   1.000
_cell.length_c   1.000
_cell.angle_alpha   90.00
_cell.angle_beta   90.00
_cell.angle_gamma   90.00
#
_symmetry.space_group_name_H-M   'P 1'
#
loop_
_entity.id
_entity.type
_entity.pdbx_description
1 polymer ?
#
loop_
_entity_poly.entity_id
_entity_poly.type
_entity_poly.pdbx_seq_one_letter_code
_entity_poly.pdbx_strand_id
1 'polypeptide(L)'
;MTPGDRDGLAAALELVGQRWALLIVRSLLGGAKRYGDLQRELGAPTNILATRLRELHAADILYRVPLAHNVLAYALTERGAALRESIDALTRWGEGEQR
;
A
#
# COMPACT_ATOMS: atom_id res chain seq x y z
N MET A 1 -28.94 -21.45 9.82
CA MET A 1 -28.17 -20.49 9.03
C MET A 1 -28.32 -19.13 9.71
N THR A 2 -27.46 -18.84 10.68
CA THR A 2 -27.48 -17.52 11.33
C THR A 2 -26.98 -16.49 10.32
N PRO A 3 -27.71 -15.38 10.09
CA PRO A 3 -27.15 -14.23 9.41
C PRO A 3 -26.07 -13.69 10.33
N GLY A 4 -24.81 -14.03 10.07
CA GLY A 4 -23.68 -13.34 10.67
C GLY A 4 -23.70 -11.93 10.11
N ASP A 5 -23.91 -10.97 11.00
CA ASP A 5 -23.82 -9.55 10.75
C ASP A 5 -22.69 -9.23 9.76
N ARG A 6 -22.97 -8.40 8.76
CA ARG A 6 -21.90 -7.64 8.10
C ARG A 6 -21.32 -6.73 9.17
N ASP A 7 -20.28 -7.21 9.85
CA ASP A 7 -19.53 -6.40 10.81
C ASP A 7 -18.98 -5.18 10.06
N GLY A 8 -19.59 -4.02 10.32
CA GLY A 8 -19.21 -2.77 9.68
C GLY A 8 -17.75 -2.41 9.97
N LEU A 9 -17.20 -2.86 11.09
CA LEU A 9 -15.79 -2.71 11.41
C LEU A 9 -14.93 -3.59 10.51
N ALA A 10 -15.29 -4.86 10.29
CA ALA A 10 -14.58 -5.73 9.37
C ALA A 10 -14.56 -5.17 7.93
N ALA A 11 -15.71 -4.72 7.42
CA ALA A 11 -15.80 -4.10 6.11
C ALA A 11 -15.00 -2.79 6.02
N ALA A 12 -15.05 -1.96 7.06
CA ALA A 12 -14.24 -0.75 7.14
C ALA A 12 -12.73 -1.08 7.17
N LEU A 13 -12.33 -2.11 7.92
CA LEU A 13 -10.93 -2.57 7.99
C LEU A 13 -10.44 -3.14 6.65
N GLU A 14 -11.30 -3.82 5.89
CA GLU A 14 -10.99 -4.25 4.52
C GLU A 14 -10.78 -3.05 3.59
N LEU A 15 -11.71 -2.09 3.57
CA LEU A 15 -11.61 -0.88 2.74
C LEU A 15 -10.37 -0.04 3.10
N VAL A 16 -10.17 0.23 4.40
CA VAL A 16 -8.98 0.92 4.92
C VAL A 16 -7.74 0.12 4.52
N GLY A 17 -7.81 -1.19 4.64
CA GLY A 17 -6.79 -2.12 4.21
C GLY A 17 -6.36 -1.96 2.75
N GLN A 18 -7.33 -2.07 1.84
CA GLN A 18 -7.12 -1.96 0.40
C GLN A 18 -6.59 -0.58 0.02
N ARG A 19 -7.11 0.48 0.67
CA ARG A 19 -6.62 1.85 0.50
C ARG A 19 -5.12 1.95 0.77
N TRP A 20 -4.64 1.44 1.90
CA TRP A 20 -3.23 1.55 2.25
C TRP A 20 -2.31 0.79 1.30
N ALA A 21 -2.74 -0.37 0.78
CA ALA A 21 -1.94 -1.14 -0.18
C ALA A 21 -1.62 -0.32 -1.44
N LEU A 22 -2.63 0.33 -2.04
CA LEU A 22 -2.45 1.17 -3.23
C LEU A 22 -1.59 2.40 -2.94
N LEU A 23 -1.76 3.02 -1.76
CA LEU A 23 -0.96 4.19 -1.37
C LEU A 23 0.52 3.84 -1.16
N ILE A 24 0.83 2.66 -0.59
CA ILE A 24 2.20 2.16 -0.47
C ILE A 24 2.82 1.96 -1.84
N VAL A 25 2.12 1.28 -2.75
CA VAL A 25 2.62 1.06 -4.11
C VAL A 25 2.86 2.40 -4.81
N ARG A 26 1.90 3.32 -4.75
CA ARG A 26 2.03 4.67 -5.31
C ARG A 26 3.26 5.41 -4.78
N SER A 27 3.52 5.32 -3.48
CA SER A 27 4.70 5.94 -2.87
C SER A 27 6.01 5.33 -3.43
N LEU A 28 6.07 4.00 -3.54
CA LEU A 28 7.24 3.28 -4.00
C LEU A 28 7.47 3.38 -5.53
N LEU A 29 6.47 3.78 -6.31
CA LEU A 29 6.63 4.14 -7.73
C LEU A 29 7.59 5.32 -7.92
N GLY A 30 7.83 6.13 -6.87
CA GLY A 30 8.83 7.20 -6.86
C GLY A 30 10.23 6.76 -6.42
N GLY A 31 10.43 5.48 -6.11
CA GLY A 31 11.71 4.92 -5.68
C GLY A 31 11.65 4.23 -4.32
N ALA A 32 12.75 3.57 -3.96
CA ALA A 32 12.84 2.79 -2.73
C ALA A 32 12.75 3.68 -1.47
N LYS A 33 11.96 3.26 -0.47
CA LYS A 33 11.72 4.03 0.77
C LYS A 33 11.87 3.17 2.02
N ARG A 34 12.35 3.77 3.11
CA ARG A 34 12.41 3.10 4.42
C ARG A 34 11.01 3.03 5.03
N TYR A 35 10.83 2.11 5.98
CA TYR A 35 9.58 2.00 6.74
C TYR A 35 9.14 3.35 7.34
N GLY A 36 10.06 4.06 8.00
CA GLY A 36 9.75 5.35 8.62
C GLY A 36 9.44 6.46 7.62
N ASP A 37 9.98 6.40 6.40
CA ASP A 37 9.65 7.36 5.34
C ASP A 37 8.22 7.11 4.84
N LEU A 38 7.86 5.84 4.59
CA LEU A 38 6.50 5.43 4.23
C LEU A 38 5.48 5.79 5.32
N GLN A 39 5.81 5.55 6.60
CA GLN A 39 4.92 5.88 7.71
C GLN A 39 4.65 7.38 7.78
N ARG A 40 5.70 8.22 7.66
CA ARG A 40 5.55 9.68 7.69
C ARG A 40 4.78 10.22 6.49
N GLU A 41 5.03 9.68 5.30
CA GLU A 41 4.38 10.12 4.06
C GLU A 41 2.89 9.74 4.03
N LEU A 42 2.55 8.53 4.46
CA LEU A 42 1.20 8.00 4.35
C LEU A 42 0.33 8.34 5.57
N GLY A 43 0.92 8.61 6.73
CA GLY A 43 0.18 8.76 7.99
C GLY A 43 -0.54 7.48 8.42
N ALA A 44 -0.12 6.33 7.89
CA ALA A 44 -0.75 5.04 8.15
C ALA A 44 -0.44 4.57 9.58
N PRO A 45 -1.41 3.95 10.29
CA PRO A 45 -1.13 3.28 11.55
C PRO A 45 -0.03 2.22 11.40
N THR A 46 0.91 2.18 12.33
CA THR A 46 2.11 1.30 12.28
C THR A 46 1.75 -0.16 12.04
N ASN A 47 0.74 -0.67 12.75
CA ASN A 47 0.24 -2.04 12.62
C ASN A 47 -0.31 -2.33 11.21
N ILE A 48 -1.06 -1.39 10.64
CA ILE A 48 -1.63 -1.53 9.30
C ILE A 48 -0.54 -1.47 8.23
N LEU A 49 0.39 -0.52 8.32
CA LEU A 49 1.52 -0.43 7.40
C LEU A 49 2.38 -1.70 7.44
N ALA A 50 2.70 -2.21 8.63
CA ALA A 50 3.48 -3.43 8.78
C ALA A 50 2.76 -4.66 8.19
N THR A 51 1.44 -4.77 8.39
CA THR A 51 0.63 -5.84 7.80
C THR A 51 0.61 -5.74 6.28
N ARG A 52 0.36 -4.56 5.71
CA ARG A 52 0.29 -4.39 4.26
C ARG A 52 1.64 -4.60 3.58
N LEU A 53 2.74 -4.15 4.18
CA LEU A 53 4.07 -4.45 3.65
C LEU A 53 4.37 -5.95 3.61
N ARG A 54 3.95 -6.71 4.65
CA ARG A 54 4.10 -8.17 4.67
C ARG A 54 3.27 -8.86 3.59
N GLU A 55 2.02 -8.45 3.42
CA GLU A 55 1.14 -9.01 2.39
C GLU A 55 1.61 -8.68 0.98
N LEU A 56 2.02 -7.44 0.71
CA LEU A 56 2.56 -7.03 -0.58
C LEU A 56 3.88 -7.75 -0.89
N HIS A 57 4.70 -8.01 0.14
CA HIS A 57 5.89 -8.84 -0.02
C HIS A 57 5.54 -10.29 -0.37
N ALA A 58 4.59 -10.89 0.36
CA ALA A 58 4.11 -12.26 0.10
C ALA A 58 3.44 -12.40 -1.28
N ALA A 59 2.83 -11.33 -1.79
CA ALA A 59 2.23 -11.27 -3.11
C ALA A 59 3.23 -10.95 -4.25
N ASP A 60 4.53 -10.86 -3.95
CA ASP A 60 5.59 -10.52 -4.91
C ASP A 60 5.39 -9.14 -5.59
N ILE A 61 4.82 -8.19 -4.85
CA ILE A 61 4.63 -6.80 -5.31
C ILE A 61 5.80 -5.91 -4.89
N LEU A 62 6.43 -6.22 -3.77
CA LEU A 62 7.57 -5.48 -3.26
C LEU A 62 8.60 -6.41 -2.61
N TYR A 63 9.83 -5.93 -2.48
CA TYR A 63 10.90 -6.62 -1.80
C TYR A 63 11.72 -5.66 -0.93
N ARG A 64 12.52 -6.22 -0.03
CA ARG A 64 13.44 -5.46 0.82
C ARG A 64 14.79 -5.36 0.14
N VAL A 65 15.34 -4.15 0.12
CA VAL A 65 16.64 -3.84 -0.47
C VAL A 65 17.53 -3.15 0.57
N PRO A 66 18.83 -3.49 0.66
CA PRO A 66 19.75 -2.76 1.51
C PRO A 66 19.99 -1.34 0.97
N LEU A 67 19.91 -0.37 1.87
CA LEU A 67 20.35 1.00 1.72
C LEU A 67 21.63 1.18 2.57
N ALA A 68 22.34 2.30 2.38
CA ALA A 68 23.57 2.60 3.12
C ALA A 68 23.40 2.46 4.65
N HIS A 69 24.50 2.09 5.34
CA HIS A 69 24.57 1.94 6.80
C HIS A 69 23.62 0.88 7.38
N ASN A 70 23.48 -0.28 6.71
CA ASN A 70 22.64 -1.40 7.15
C ASN A 70 21.14 -1.07 7.31
N VAL A 71 20.66 -0.03 6.62
CA VAL A 71 19.24 0.35 6.66
C VAL A 71 18.50 -0.38 5.56
N LEU A 72 17.37 -1.01 5.87
CA LEU A 72 16.53 -1.67 4.87
C LEU A 72 15.47 -0.72 4.33
N ALA A 73 15.32 -0.71 3.01
CA ALA A 73 14.24 -0.03 2.29
C ALA A 73 13.35 -1.04 1.58
N TYR A 74 12.19 -0.59 1.14
CA TYR A 74 11.26 -1.34 0.30
C TYR A 74 11.31 -0.79 -1.11
N ALA A 75 11.31 -1.68 -2.10
CA ALA A 75 11.25 -1.36 -3.52
C ALA A 75 10.20 -2.24 -4.21
N LEU A 76 9.63 -1.75 -5.31
CA LEU A 76 8.68 -2.54 -6.10
C LEU A 76 9.41 -3.58 -6.94
N THR A 77 8.82 -4.76 -7.07
CA THR A 77 9.17 -5.71 -8.13
C THR A 77 8.69 -5.16 -9.48
N GLU A 78 9.07 -5.81 -10.58
CA GLU A 78 8.51 -5.49 -11.90
C GLU A 78 6.98 -5.61 -11.91
N ARG A 79 6.46 -6.66 -11.27
CA ARG A 79 5.02 -6.89 -11.10
C ARG A 79 4.36 -5.76 -10.30
N GLY A 80 4.99 -5.29 -9.23
CA GLY A 80 4.49 -4.17 -8.46
C GLY A 80 4.54 -2.85 -9.21
N ALA A 81 5.57 -2.63 -10.03
CA ALA A 81 5.69 -1.45 -10.87
C ALA A 81 4.60 -1.39 -11.97
N ALA A 82 4.16 -2.55 -12.48
CA ALA A 82 3.08 -2.64 -13.46
C ALA A 82 1.73 -2.09 -12.94
N LEU A 83 1.53 -1.99 -11.62
CA LEU A 83 0.34 -1.37 -11.02
C LEU A 83 0.24 0.14 -11.28
N ARG A 84 1.29 0.78 -11.81
CA ARG A 84 1.29 2.20 -12.17
C ARG A 84 0.09 2.58 -13.02
N GLU A 85 -0.20 1.83 -14.08
CA GLU A 85 -1.28 2.16 -15.01
C GLU A 85 -2.65 2.19 -14.31
N SER A 86 -2.91 1.20 -13.45
CA SER A 86 -4.14 1.12 -12.66
C SER A 86 -4.24 2.28 -11.66
N ILE A 87 -3.13 2.62 -10.98
CA ILE A 87 -3.08 3.73 -10.03
C ILE A 87 -3.30 5.07 -10.74
N ASP A 88 -2.69 5.27 -11.91
CA ASP A 88 -2.84 6.48 -12.70
C ASP A 88 -4.28 6.62 -13.22
N ALA A 89 -4.92 5.52 -13.64
CA ALA A 89 -6.32 5.51 -14.05
C ALA A 89 -7.27 5.88 -12.89
N LEU A 90 -7.07 5.27 -11.71
CA LEU A 90 -7.83 5.59 -10.51
C LEU A 90 -7.64 7.04 -10.07
N THR A 91 -6.42 7.57 -10.19
CA THR A 91 -6.10 8.97 -9.85
C THR A 91 -6.85 9.92 -10.77
N ARG A 92 -6.77 9.73 -12.09
CA ARG A 92 -7.51 10.57 -13.07
C ARG A 92 -9.01 10.52 -12.86
N TRP A 93 -9.57 9.35 -12.57
CA TRP A 93 -10.99 9.23 -12.28
C TRP A 93 -11.39 10.04 -11.04
N GLY A 94 -10.65 9.89 -9.93
CA GLY A 94 -10.92 10.63 -8.70
C GLY A 94 -10.77 12.16 -8.83
N GLU A 95 -9.94 12.64 -9.74
CA GLU A 95 -9.82 14.06 -10.10
C GLU A 95 -11.00 14.56 -10.94
N GLY A 96 -11.57 13.70 -11.79
CA GLY A 96 -12.73 14.01 -12.64
C GLY A 96 -14.04 14.14 -11.86
N GLU A 97 -14.21 13.37 -10.78
CA GLU A 97 -15.38 13.41 -9.89
C GLU A 97 -15.40 14.65 -8.96
N GLN A 98 -14.34 15.47 -8.97
CA GLN A 98 -14.26 16.72 -8.20
C GLN A 98 -14.63 17.97 -9.03
N ARG A 99 -15.28 17.80 -10.19
CA ARG A 99 -15.80 18.90 -11.03
C ARG A 99 -17.31 19.03 -10.95
#